data_AF-A0A5C7MZ89-F1
#
_entry.id   AF-A0A5C7MZ89-F1
#
_cell.length_a   1.000
_cell.length_b   1.000
_cell.length_c   1.000
_cell.angle_alpha   90.00
_cell.angle_beta   90.00
_cell.angle_gamma   90.00
#
_symmetry.space_group_name_H-M   'P 1'
#
loop_
_entity.id
_entity.type
_entity.pdbx_description
1 polymer ?
#
loop_
_entity_poly.entity_id
_entity_poly.type
_entity_poly.pdbx_seq_one_letter_code
_entity_poly.pdbx_strand_id
1 'polypeptide(L)'
;MNTPPAATPPQPGSVEHWAAWLDRYGDDYATDDERRAAYQDFTTNLAEMQAVFSQHEDMHVAGYLEAQERVASGDANGPDDAEVWVPADLNSFARADWLEGFRSHFEP
;
A
#
# COMPACT_ATOMS: atom_id res chain seq x y z
N MET A 1 33.78 18.56 -2.49
CA MET A 1 32.69 18.68 -3.49
C MET A 1 31.39 18.58 -2.72
N ASN A 2 30.55 19.61 -2.73
CA ASN A 2 29.21 19.56 -2.13
C ASN A 2 28.25 19.04 -3.19
N THR A 3 27.65 17.88 -2.95
CA THR A 3 26.56 17.37 -3.79
C THR A 3 25.33 18.27 -3.55
N PRO A 4 24.69 18.84 -4.58
CA PRO A 4 23.44 19.57 -4.38
C PRO A 4 22.39 18.64 -3.78
N PRO A 5 21.46 19.14 -2.95
CA PRO A 5 20.38 18.31 -2.40
C PRO A 5 19.58 17.72 -3.57
N ALA A 6 19.29 16.42 -3.50
CA ALA A 6 18.40 15.77 -4.44
C ALA A 6 17.07 16.53 -4.45
N ALA A 7 16.57 16.88 -5.64
CA ALA A 7 15.28 17.51 -5.78
C ALA A 7 14.22 16.64 -5.09
N THR A 8 13.30 17.27 -4.34
CA THR A 8 12.16 16.58 -3.73
C THR A 8 11.45 15.78 -4.83
N PRO A 9 11.17 14.48 -4.61
CA PRO A 9 10.45 13.69 -5.59
C PRO A 9 9.08 14.34 -5.87
N PRO A 10 8.62 14.35 -7.12
CA PRO A 10 7.35 14.96 -7.48
C PRO A 10 6.21 14.29 -6.73
N GLN A 11 5.18 15.07 -6.39
CA GLN A 11 4.02 14.55 -5.69
C GLN A 11 3.31 13.50 -6.57
N PRO A 12 2.98 12.31 -6.04
CA PRO A 12 2.27 11.28 -6.78
C PRO A 12 1.00 11.83 -7.43
N GLY A 13 0.95 11.80 -8.76
CA GLY A 13 -0.22 12.19 -9.56
C GLY A 13 -0.20 13.64 -10.00
N SER A 14 0.83 14.39 -9.63
CA SER A 14 1.05 15.73 -10.15
C SER A 14 1.57 15.71 -11.60
N VAL A 15 1.52 16.85 -12.27
CA VAL A 15 2.06 17.03 -13.63
C VAL A 15 3.57 16.77 -13.65
N GLU A 16 4.26 17.13 -12.58
CA GLU A 16 5.70 16.87 -12.39
C GLU A 16 5.99 15.37 -12.25
N HIS A 17 5.07 14.58 -11.69
CA HIS A 17 5.22 13.12 -11.63
C HIS A 17 5.12 12.51 -13.04
N TRP A 18 4.18 12.98 -13.84
CA TRP A 18 4.08 12.59 -15.25
C TRP A 18 5.32 13.01 -16.04
N ALA A 19 5.80 14.25 -15.87
CA ALA A 19 7.02 14.72 -16.54
C ALA A 19 8.26 13.88 -16.16
N ALA A 20 8.40 13.50 -14.90
CA ALA A 20 9.48 12.62 -14.44
C ALA A 20 9.35 11.19 -15.00
N TRP A 21 8.12 10.69 -15.17
CA TRP A 21 7.87 9.40 -15.81
C TRP A 21 8.31 9.44 -17.28
N LEU A 22 7.96 10.50 -18.01
CA LEU A 22 8.38 10.71 -19.40
C LEU A 22 9.89 10.87 -19.55
N ASP A 23 10.55 11.59 -18.65
CA ASP A 23 12.02 11.71 -18.65
C ASP A 23 12.71 10.34 -18.51
N ARG A 24 12.14 9.46 -17.68
CA ARG A 24 12.70 8.14 -17.39
C ARG A 24 12.41 7.09 -18.45
N TYR A 25 11.20 7.10 -19.02
CA TYR A 25 10.69 6.02 -19.88
C TYR A 25 10.45 6.44 -21.34
N GLY A 26 10.53 7.75 -21.64
CA GLY A 26 10.34 8.32 -22.97
C GLY A 26 8.97 8.98 -23.16
N ASP A 27 8.93 9.96 -24.06
CA ASP A 27 7.73 10.68 -24.53
C ASP A 27 7.52 10.49 -26.05
N ASP A 28 7.97 9.35 -26.59
CA ASP A 28 7.94 9.02 -28.03
C ASP A 28 6.55 8.57 -28.50
N TYR A 29 5.54 9.44 -28.31
CA TYR A 29 4.19 9.22 -28.83
C TYR A 29 4.04 9.84 -30.23
N ALA A 30 3.46 9.08 -31.17
CA ALA A 30 3.30 9.56 -32.55
C ALA A 30 2.18 10.59 -32.68
N THR A 31 1.22 10.59 -31.75
CA THR A 31 0.07 11.50 -31.74
C THR A 31 -0.26 12.01 -30.33
N ASP A 32 -0.90 13.17 -30.26
CA ASP A 32 -1.43 13.72 -29.00
C ASP A 32 -2.49 12.82 -28.35
N ASP A 33 -3.24 12.05 -29.14
CA ASP A 33 -4.23 11.09 -28.62
C ASP A 33 -3.57 9.89 -27.94
N GLU A 34 -2.49 9.35 -28.51
CA GLU A 34 -1.68 8.31 -27.85
C GLU A 34 -1.06 8.81 -26.56
N ARG A 35 -0.53 10.03 -26.55
CA ARG A 35 0.04 10.66 -25.34
C ARG A 35 -1.03 10.85 -24.26
N ARG A 36 -2.25 11.22 -24.65
CA ARG A 36 -3.39 11.38 -23.73
C ARG A 36 -3.84 10.05 -23.16
N ALA A 37 -3.89 9.00 -23.97
CA ALA A 37 -4.21 7.65 -23.52
C ALA A 37 -3.15 7.14 -22.52
N ALA A 38 -1.87 7.33 -22.83
CA ALA A 38 -0.79 6.95 -21.91
C ALA A 38 -0.84 7.70 -20.57
N TYR A 39 -1.20 9.00 -20.59
CA TYR A 39 -1.44 9.76 -19.36
C TYR A 39 -2.61 9.18 -18.54
N GLN A 40 -3.70 8.79 -19.19
CA GLN A 40 -4.84 8.15 -18.50
C GLN A 40 -4.42 6.82 -17.86
N ASP A 41 -3.72 5.96 -18.59
CA ASP A 41 -3.20 4.69 -18.07
C ASP A 41 -2.25 4.91 -16.89
N PHE A 42 -1.36 5.89 -16.99
CA PHE A 42 -0.49 6.30 -15.89
C PHE A 42 -1.28 6.69 -14.64
N THR A 43 -2.33 7.51 -14.78
CA THR A 43 -3.16 7.91 -13.64
C THR A 43 -3.95 6.74 -13.03
N THR A 44 -4.49 5.84 -13.85
CA THR A 44 -5.18 4.63 -13.39
C THR A 44 -4.23 3.72 -12.61
N ASN A 45 -3.08 3.39 -13.20
CA ASN A 45 -2.08 2.53 -12.55
C ASN A 45 -1.57 3.14 -11.24
N LEU A 46 -1.39 4.47 -11.20
CA LEU A 46 -1.00 5.16 -9.98
C LEU A 46 -2.08 5.03 -8.89
N ALA A 47 -3.35 5.22 -9.25
CA ALA A 47 -4.46 5.09 -8.31
C ALA A 47 -4.58 3.67 -7.76
N GLU A 48 -4.41 2.65 -8.61
CA GLU A 48 -4.40 1.24 -8.19
C GLU A 48 -3.25 0.96 -7.21
N MET A 49 -2.04 1.42 -7.51
CA MET A 49 -0.89 1.26 -6.62
C MET A 49 -1.11 1.98 -5.28
N GLN A 50 -1.61 3.22 -5.30
CA GLN A 50 -1.96 3.93 -4.08
C GLN A 50 -3.01 3.17 -3.27
N ALA A 51 -4.06 2.65 -3.90
CA ALA A 51 -5.07 1.85 -3.21
C ALA A 51 -4.52 0.57 -2.58
N VAL A 52 -3.55 -0.10 -3.22
CA VAL A 52 -2.86 -1.27 -2.65
C VAL A 52 -2.03 -0.88 -1.43
N PHE A 53 -1.27 0.22 -1.50
CA PHE A 53 -0.37 0.64 -0.43
C PHE A 53 -1.06 1.41 0.71
N SER A 54 -2.22 2.04 0.47
CA SER A 54 -3.00 2.75 1.50
C SER A 54 -3.78 1.81 2.42
N GLN A 55 -4.01 0.54 2.06
CA GLN A 55 -4.62 -0.43 2.98
C GLN A 55 -3.73 -0.75 4.20
N HIS A 56 -2.44 -0.39 4.17
CA HIS A 56 -1.47 -0.71 5.21
C HIS A 56 -1.59 0.19 6.45
N GLU A 57 -2.29 1.32 6.40
CA GLU A 57 -2.09 2.35 7.44
C GLU A 57 -2.69 1.99 8.81
N ASP A 58 -3.56 0.97 8.94
CA ASP A 58 -4.19 0.59 10.22
C ASP A 58 -4.46 -0.92 10.43
N MET A 59 -3.89 -1.81 9.61
CA MET A 59 -4.20 -3.25 9.71
C MET A 59 -3.57 -3.93 10.92
N HIS A 60 -2.40 -3.49 11.35
CA HIS A 60 -1.78 -3.94 12.59
C HIS A 60 -2.69 -3.68 13.81
N VAL A 61 -3.30 -2.49 13.89
CA VAL A 61 -4.22 -2.16 15.00
C VAL A 61 -5.49 -3.00 14.90
N ALA A 62 -6.04 -3.18 13.71
CA ALA A 62 -7.21 -4.03 13.49
C ALA A 62 -6.96 -5.48 13.93
N GLY A 63 -5.81 -6.06 13.58
CA GLY A 63 -5.41 -7.40 14.01
C GLY A 63 -5.28 -7.52 15.52
N TYR A 64 -4.65 -6.53 16.17
CA TYR A 64 -4.51 -6.51 17.63
C TYR A 64 -5.86 -6.46 18.35
N LEU A 65 -6.79 -5.62 17.86
CA LEU A 65 -8.13 -5.49 18.44
C LEU A 65 -8.98 -6.75 18.24
N GLU A 66 -8.88 -7.40 17.07
CA GLU A 66 -9.54 -8.68 16.84
C GLU A 66 -9.02 -9.73 17.83
N ALA A 67 -7.70 -9.84 18.02
CA ALA A 67 -7.12 -10.76 19.00
C ALA A 67 -7.67 -10.51 20.41
N GLN A 68 -7.77 -9.24 20.82
CA GLN A 68 -8.37 -8.86 22.10
C GLN A 68 -9.82 -9.33 22.23
N GLU A 69 -10.66 -9.17 21.20
CA GLU A 69 -12.06 -9.61 21.22
C GLU A 69 -12.17 -11.15 21.30
N ARG A 70 -11.35 -11.86 20.53
CA ARG A 70 -11.37 -13.33 20.48
C ARG A 70 -10.86 -13.96 21.77
N VAL A 71 -9.82 -13.40 22.36
CA VAL A 71 -9.33 -13.83 23.68
C VAL A 71 -10.39 -13.58 24.75
N ALA A 72 -11.04 -12.41 24.74
CA ALA A 72 -12.12 -12.11 25.69
C ALA A 72 -13.32 -13.05 25.55
N SER A 73 -13.61 -13.51 24.33
CA SER A 73 -14.71 -14.45 24.03
C SER A 73 -14.33 -15.92 24.24
N GLY A 74 -13.04 -16.23 24.40
CA GLY A 74 -12.51 -17.61 24.48
C GLY A 74 -12.34 -18.32 23.14
N ASP A 75 -12.44 -17.59 22.03
CA ASP A 75 -12.35 -18.10 20.65
C ASP A 75 -10.92 -18.18 20.11
N ALA A 76 -9.97 -17.48 20.74
CA ALA A 76 -8.54 -17.58 20.44
C ALA A 76 -7.77 -17.87 21.74
N ASN A 77 -6.86 -18.83 21.67
CA ASN A 77 -6.01 -19.25 22.79
C ASN A 77 -4.54 -18.90 22.57
N GLY A 78 -4.16 -18.48 21.36
CA GLY A 78 -2.79 -18.08 21.05
C GLY A 78 -2.60 -17.41 19.69
N PRO A 79 -1.36 -17.00 19.38
CA PRO A 79 -1.02 -16.31 18.15
C PRO A 79 -1.20 -17.16 16.87
N ASP A 80 -1.23 -18.49 17.01
CA ASP A 80 -1.43 -19.43 15.90
C ASP A 80 -2.88 -19.42 15.37
N ASP A 81 -3.84 -18.94 16.18
CA ASP A 81 -5.25 -18.83 15.79
C ASP A 81 -5.51 -17.69 14.79
N ALA A 82 -4.52 -16.81 14.57
CA ALA A 82 -4.67 -15.62 13.73
C ALA A 82 -5.17 -15.95 12.31
N GLU A 83 -4.63 -17.02 11.71
CA GLU A 83 -4.93 -17.44 10.33
C GLU A 83 -6.42 -17.80 10.11
N VAL A 84 -7.16 -18.11 11.19
CA VAL A 84 -8.60 -18.42 11.14
C VAL A 84 -9.44 -17.17 10.88
N TRP A 85 -8.97 -16.02 11.35
CA TRP A 85 -9.77 -14.78 11.44
C TRP A 85 -9.30 -13.67 10.50
N VAL A 86 -8.27 -13.94 9.68
CA VAL A 86 -7.79 -12.99 8.66
C VAL A 86 -8.93 -12.64 7.69
N PRO A 87 -9.24 -11.35 7.47
CA PRO A 87 -10.20 -10.96 6.45
C PRO A 87 -9.74 -11.37 5.03
N ALA A 88 -10.66 -11.92 4.24
CA ALA A 88 -10.33 -12.56 2.95
C ALA A 88 -9.99 -11.57 1.82
N ASP A 89 -10.40 -10.30 1.97
CA ASP A 89 -10.23 -9.22 1.00
C ASP A 89 -8.94 -8.41 1.19
N LEU A 90 -8.12 -8.74 2.20
CA LEU A 90 -6.84 -8.09 2.40
C LEU A 90 -5.84 -8.46 1.29
N ASN A 91 -5.17 -7.44 0.76
CA ASN A 91 -3.98 -7.68 -0.06
C ASN A 91 -2.84 -8.29 0.79
N SER A 92 -1.81 -8.85 0.15
CA SER A 92 -0.74 -9.56 0.85
C SER A 92 0.00 -8.74 1.91
N PHE A 93 0.13 -7.42 1.71
CA PHE A 93 0.78 -6.53 2.69
C PHE A 93 -0.14 -6.25 3.87
N ALA A 94 -1.38 -5.86 3.60
CA ALA A 94 -2.42 -5.65 4.61
C ALA A 94 -2.65 -6.90 5.46
N ARG A 95 -2.63 -8.08 4.83
CA ARG A 95 -2.72 -9.39 5.51
C ARG A 95 -1.54 -9.63 6.45
N ALA A 96 -0.31 -9.36 6.00
CA ALA A 96 0.88 -9.57 6.82
C ALA A 96 0.88 -8.64 8.05
N ASP A 97 0.52 -7.38 7.83
CA ASP A 97 0.42 -6.36 8.88
C ASP A 97 -0.68 -6.71 9.90
N TRP A 98 -1.86 -7.15 9.43
CA TRP A 98 -2.94 -7.64 10.29
C TRP A 98 -2.51 -8.84 11.14
N LEU A 99 -1.83 -9.81 10.53
CA LEU A 99 -1.33 -11.00 11.23
C LEU A 99 -0.29 -10.65 12.30
N GLU A 100 0.61 -9.71 12.01
CA GLU A 100 1.57 -9.19 12.98
C GLU A 100 0.84 -8.53 14.15
N GLY A 101 -0.15 -7.69 13.86
CA GLY A 101 -1.04 -7.09 14.84
C GLY A 101 -1.71 -8.09 15.76
N PHE A 102 -2.35 -9.12 15.20
CA PHE A 102 -3.02 -10.17 15.97
C PHE A 102 -2.04 -10.91 16.89
N ARG A 103 -0.86 -11.26 16.38
CA ARG A 103 0.17 -11.99 17.14
C ARG A 103 0.75 -11.14 18.28
N SER A 104 0.92 -9.84 18.06
CA SER A 104 1.47 -8.91 19.06
C SER A 104 0.64 -8.82 20.34
N HIS A 105 -0.66 -9.14 20.29
CA HIS A 105 -1.52 -9.22 21.49
C HIS A 105 -1.03 -10.26 22.51
N PHE A 106 -0.37 -11.32 22.04
CA PHE A 106 0.11 -12.43 22.88
C PHE A 106 1.58 -12.27 23.28
N GLU A 107 2.25 -11.22 22.81
CA GLU A 107 3.62 -10.90 23.22
C GLU A 107 3.63 -10.30 24.64
N PRO A 108 4.60 -10.69 25.50
CA PRO A 108 4.67 -10.27 26.89
C PRO A 108 5.13 -8.82 27.11
#